data_AF-A0A558CZ67-F1
#
_entry.id   AF-A0A558CZ67-F1
#
_cell.length_a   1.000
_cell.length_b   1.000
_cell.length_c   1.000
_cell.angle_alpha   90.00
_cell.angle_beta   90.00
_cell.angle_gamma   90.00
#
_symmetry.space_group_name_H-M   'P 1'
#
loop_
_entity.id
_entity.type
_entity.pdbx_description
1 polymer ?
#
loop_
_entity_poly.entity_id
_entity_poly.type
_entity_poly.pdbx_seq_one_letter_code
_entity_poly.pdbx_strand_id
1 'polypeptide(L)'
;MRCGCGHEPSAHGDGGCQVILGEEWGYGLEASDSVVSTTWCPCSRSYDEFRDYAASRPPALTGLPSMPERMAREYPENDPARAALEHLDGLMRDAGASSQRTDAEEHRRGWLKILDREDADAASCVRHVLGRFQRRELFPFHGARDLDPARRPAAEWSRRLHRHPRTAAVELVEPTTGVTEILIDPQTRAPVVRTGNGLLRTVLTRRLPGGSPLAELVLDQVLWVRTVDNELYLSPHQFSRSERTSPEVCHRRFARLIEVLLTDIAADAARIRHSGEVAPGLLRLAMLPWPEGTVLPRSALEAARAEG
;
A
#
# COMPACT_ATOMS: atom_id res chain seq x y z
N MET A 1 32.57 38.26 12.93
CA MET A 1 31.62 39.39 12.91
C MET A 1 30.59 39.13 13.99
N ARG A 2 30.43 40.08 14.92
CA ARG A 2 29.46 40.03 16.02
C ARG A 2 28.12 40.56 15.53
N CYS A 3 27.04 39.84 15.84
CA CYS A 3 25.73 40.44 16.10
C CYS A 3 25.20 39.76 17.37
N GLY A 4 24.96 40.57 18.40
CA GLY A 4 24.36 40.14 19.66
C GLY A 4 22.89 40.54 19.69
N CYS A 5 22.06 39.66 20.21
CA CYS A 5 20.78 39.98 20.80
C CYS A 5 20.71 39.17 22.10
N GLY A 6 20.71 39.86 23.23
CA GLY A 6 20.54 39.26 24.56
C GLY A 6 19.08 39.02 24.87
N HIS A 7 18.79 37.91 25.54
CA HIS A 7 17.69 37.74 26.49
C HIS A 7 18.16 36.76 27.57
N GLU A 8 17.92 37.11 28.83
CA GLU A 8 18.23 36.32 30.02
C GLU A 8 17.41 35.03 30.12
N PRO A 9 17.88 34.02 30.89
CA PRO A 9 17.27 32.69 30.91
C PRO A 9 16.18 32.58 31.98
N SER A 10 15.01 32.08 31.60
CA SER A 10 14.02 31.53 32.55
C SER A 10 14.13 30.01 32.58
N ALA A 11 14.45 29.49 33.76
CA ALA A 11 14.51 28.07 34.08
C ALA A 11 13.12 27.42 34.02
N HIS A 12 12.98 26.32 33.30
CA HIS A 12 12.19 25.13 33.69
C HIS A 12 12.29 24.02 32.62
N GLY A 13 12.64 22.82 33.07
CA GLY A 13 12.16 21.55 32.52
C GLY A 13 12.97 20.91 31.39
N ASP A 14 13.69 19.84 31.74
CA ASP A 14 14.15 18.81 30.80
C ASP A 14 12.99 18.31 29.94
N GLY A 15 13.01 18.67 28.66
CA GLY A 15 12.14 18.12 27.62
C GLY A 15 13.02 17.70 26.46
N GLY A 16 13.32 16.41 26.36
CA GLY A 16 14.09 15.84 25.25
C GLY A 16 13.42 16.15 23.91
N CYS A 17 14.17 16.72 22.97
CA CYS A 17 13.75 16.90 21.58
C CYS A 17 13.60 15.51 20.92
N GLN A 18 12.37 15.01 20.85
CA GLN A 18 12.01 13.99 19.88
C GLN A 18 11.85 14.66 18.51
N VAL A 19 12.63 14.21 17.55
CA VAL A 19 12.45 14.54 16.13
C VAL A 19 11.20 13.81 15.65
N ILE A 20 10.08 14.52 15.55
CA ILE A 20 8.91 14.06 14.80
C ILE A 20 9.18 14.40 13.34
N LEU A 21 9.48 13.38 12.53
CA LEU A 21 9.41 13.51 11.08
C LEU A 21 7.95 13.69 10.71
N GLY A 22 7.58 14.90 10.28
CA GLY A 22 6.23 15.18 9.80
C GLY A 22 5.94 14.38 8.54
N GLU A 23 5.15 13.31 8.69
CA GLU A 23 4.42 12.73 7.57
C GLU A 23 3.14 13.54 7.34
N GLU A 24 2.92 13.96 6.08
CA GLU A 24 1.69 14.57 5.61
C GLU A 24 0.51 13.59 5.79
N TRP A 25 -0.23 13.75 6.89
CA TRP A 25 -1.55 13.17 7.07
C TRP A 25 -2.57 14.30 7.12
N GLY A 26 -3.15 14.61 5.95
CA GLY A 26 -4.27 15.53 5.84
C GLY A 26 -5.56 14.90 6.38
N TYR A 27 -5.86 15.15 7.65
CA TYR A 27 -7.20 15.03 8.20
C TYR A 27 -7.84 16.42 8.19
N GLY A 28 -8.78 16.65 7.27
CA GLY A 28 -9.70 17.78 7.34
C GLY A 28 -10.81 17.45 8.33
N LEU A 29 -10.68 17.95 9.56
CA LEU A 29 -11.82 18.17 10.46
C LEU A 29 -12.27 19.61 10.25
N GLU A 30 -13.49 19.79 9.74
CA GLU A 30 -14.15 21.09 9.72
C GLU A 30 -14.43 21.51 11.18
N ALA A 31 -13.74 22.55 11.63
CA ALA A 31 -14.14 23.38 12.75
C ALA A 31 -13.87 24.85 12.40
N SER A 32 -14.91 25.64 12.60
CA SER A 32 -15.11 27.06 12.29
C SER A 32 -14.02 28.03 12.75
N ASP A 33 -13.84 29.07 11.92
CA ASP A 33 -13.41 30.44 12.20
C ASP A 33 -12.53 30.70 13.44
N SER A 34 -11.22 30.81 13.19
CA SER A 34 -10.40 31.80 13.90
C SER A 34 -9.19 32.20 13.06
N VAL A 35 -9.00 33.51 12.92
CA VAL A 35 -7.86 34.14 12.25
C VAL A 35 -6.59 33.85 13.03
N VAL A 36 -5.65 33.10 12.45
CA VAL A 36 -4.29 32.97 12.98
C VAL A 36 -3.28 33.29 11.89
N SER A 37 -2.59 34.40 12.11
CA SER A 37 -1.43 34.87 11.37
C SER A 37 -0.33 33.80 11.37
N THR A 38 -0.01 33.25 10.20
CA THR A 38 1.13 32.35 10.00
C THR A 38 2.42 33.16 9.93
N THR A 39 3.05 33.34 11.09
CA THR A 39 4.44 33.76 11.17
C THR A 39 5.31 32.54 10.85
N TRP A 40 6.04 32.61 9.75
CA TRP A 40 6.97 31.57 9.25
C TRP A 40 8.07 31.27 10.28
N CYS A 41 8.22 29.99 10.66
CA CYS A 41 9.32 29.50 11.48
C CYS A 41 10.36 28.82 10.57
N PRO A 42 11.63 29.28 10.53
CA PRO A 42 12.65 28.76 9.62
C PRO A 42 13.39 27.58 10.26
N CYS A 43 12.80 26.38 10.20
CA CYS A 43 13.46 25.13 10.61
C CYS A 43 13.36 24.03 9.54
N SER A 44 13.19 24.39 8.26
CA SER A 44 13.31 23.44 7.16
C SER A 44 14.80 23.16 6.92
N ARG A 45 15.28 21.99 7.34
CA ARG A 45 16.52 21.43 6.80
C ARG A 45 16.39 21.41 5.27
N SER A 46 17.36 22.01 4.58
CA SER A 46 17.31 22.13 3.13
C SER A 46 17.40 20.74 2.50
N TYR A 47 16.82 20.61 1.30
CA TYR A 47 16.94 19.42 0.47
C TYR A 47 18.41 18.99 0.24
N ASP A 48 19.36 19.93 0.37
CA ASP A 48 20.79 19.68 0.29
C ASP A 48 21.34 18.85 1.46
N GLU A 49 20.81 18.98 2.68
CA GLU A 49 21.23 18.14 3.82
C GLU A 49 20.81 16.66 3.64
N PHE A 50 19.70 16.41 2.94
CA PHE A 50 19.28 15.05 2.58
C PHE A 50 20.20 14.43 1.52
N ARG A 51 20.70 15.25 0.59
CA ARG A 51 21.67 14.86 -0.42
C ARG A 51 23.04 14.57 0.21
N ASP A 52 23.43 15.35 1.21
CA ASP A 52 24.68 15.17 1.94
C ASP A 52 24.62 13.97 2.90
N TYR A 53 23.45 13.62 3.45
CA TYR A 53 23.25 12.36 4.20
C TYR A 53 23.35 11.11 3.30
N ALA A 54 22.89 11.22 2.04
CA ALA A 54 23.09 10.15 1.05
C ALA A 54 24.56 10.03 0.59
N ALA A 55 25.31 11.13 0.64
CA ALA A 55 26.74 11.19 0.33
C ALA A 55 27.64 10.78 1.51
N SER A 56 27.19 10.94 2.76
CA SER A 56 27.90 10.55 3.98
C SER A 56 27.77 9.06 4.32
N ARG A 57 27.60 8.20 3.31
CA ARG A 57 27.55 6.74 3.52
C ARG A 57 28.79 6.32 4.30
N PRO A 58 28.66 5.68 5.49
CA PRO A 58 29.76 4.86 5.97
C PRO A 58 30.07 3.85 4.85
N PRO A 59 31.35 3.57 4.56
CA PRO A 59 31.69 2.53 3.60
C PRO A 59 30.91 1.28 4.00
N ALA A 60 30.25 0.65 3.03
CA ALA A 60 29.61 -0.64 3.26
C ALA A 60 30.61 -1.51 4.04
N LEU A 61 30.17 -2.17 5.11
CA LEU A 61 31.01 -3.14 5.81
C LEU A 61 31.39 -4.21 4.78
N THR A 62 32.52 -4.00 4.10
CA THR A 62 32.96 -4.79 2.97
C THR A 62 33.32 -6.17 3.52
N GLY A 63 32.47 -7.15 3.23
CA GLY A 63 32.70 -8.56 3.59
C GLY A 63 31.60 -9.23 4.40
N LEU A 64 30.63 -8.50 4.97
CA LEU A 64 29.48 -9.15 5.60
C LEU A 64 28.34 -9.38 4.59
N PRO A 65 27.72 -10.56 4.59
CA PRO A 65 26.56 -10.82 3.74
C PRO A 65 25.42 -9.87 4.11
N SER A 66 24.71 -9.40 3.09
CA SER A 66 23.52 -8.55 3.28
C SER A 66 22.46 -9.32 4.08
N MET A 67 21.51 -8.61 4.70
CA MET A 67 20.41 -9.27 5.41
C MET A 67 19.58 -10.18 4.47
N PRO A 68 19.18 -9.78 3.25
CA PRO A 68 18.53 -10.69 2.31
C PRO A 68 19.37 -11.92 1.97
N GLU A 69 20.68 -11.77 1.77
CA GLU A 69 21.59 -12.90 1.51
C GLU A 69 21.65 -13.86 2.70
N ARG A 70 21.72 -13.36 3.94
CA ARG A 70 21.71 -14.22 5.13
C ARG A 70 20.40 -15.01 5.23
N MET A 71 19.27 -14.34 5.06
CA MET A 71 17.96 -15.00 5.09
C MET A 71 17.80 -16.02 3.96
N ALA A 72 18.33 -15.73 2.76
CA ALA A 72 18.25 -16.63 1.61
C ALA A 72 18.90 -18.01 1.90
N ARG A 73 19.98 -18.02 2.69
CA ARG A 73 20.70 -19.24 3.09
C ARG A 73 19.91 -20.15 4.05
N GLU A 74 18.85 -19.64 4.68
CA GLU A 74 17.96 -20.44 5.54
C GLU A 74 16.98 -21.30 4.73
N TYR A 75 16.84 -21.02 3.43
CA TYR A 75 15.93 -21.71 2.55
C TYR A 75 16.67 -22.71 1.63
N PRO A 76 16.02 -23.84 1.26
CA PRO A 76 16.51 -24.72 0.20
C PRO A 76 16.79 -23.97 -1.10
N GLU A 77 17.73 -24.46 -1.91
CA GLU A 77 18.14 -23.80 -3.17
C GLU A 77 16.97 -23.55 -4.13
N ASN A 78 15.99 -24.45 -4.17
CA ASN A 78 14.82 -24.35 -5.04
C ASN A 78 13.58 -23.75 -4.35
N ASP A 79 13.73 -23.09 -3.20
CA ASP A 79 12.61 -22.44 -2.52
C ASP A 79 12.31 -21.05 -3.14
N PRO A 80 11.06 -20.74 -3.50
CA PRO A 80 10.72 -19.43 -4.05
C PRO A 80 11.07 -18.25 -3.11
N ALA A 81 11.10 -18.46 -1.79
CA ALA A 81 11.52 -17.42 -0.84
C ALA A 81 13.00 -17.06 -1.01
N ARG A 82 13.84 -18.06 -1.30
CA ARG A 82 15.26 -17.85 -1.61
C ARG A 82 15.41 -17.01 -2.87
N ALA A 83 14.72 -17.39 -3.95
CA ALA A 83 14.76 -16.65 -5.22
C ALA A 83 14.30 -15.19 -5.05
N ALA A 84 13.26 -14.93 -4.24
CA ALA A 84 12.80 -13.58 -3.94
C ALA A 84 13.86 -12.74 -3.18
N LEU A 85 14.56 -13.35 -2.20
CA LEU A 85 15.60 -12.68 -1.43
C LEU A 85 16.89 -12.46 -2.24
N GLU A 86 17.29 -13.41 -3.07
CA GLU A 86 18.42 -13.26 -4.00
C GLU A 86 18.14 -12.18 -5.05
N HIS A 87 16.91 -12.10 -5.57
CA HIS A 87 16.49 -11.01 -6.44
C HIS A 87 16.57 -9.66 -5.72
N LEU A 88 16.09 -9.57 -4.48
CA LEU A 88 16.21 -8.35 -3.68
C LEU A 88 17.68 -7.97 -3.44
N ASP A 89 18.53 -8.92 -3.08
CA ASP A 89 19.96 -8.68 -2.87
C ASP A 89 20.65 -8.16 -4.14
N GLY A 90 20.34 -8.75 -5.29
CA GLY A 90 20.80 -8.27 -6.60
C GLY A 90 20.37 -6.83 -6.88
N LEU A 91 19.09 -6.49 -6.64
CA LEU A 91 18.59 -5.11 -6.77
C LEU A 91 19.28 -4.14 -5.81
N MET A 92 19.67 -4.60 -4.62
CA MET A 92 20.38 -3.79 -3.62
C MET A 92 21.84 -3.54 -3.99
N ARG A 93 22.50 -4.50 -4.64
CA ARG A 93 23.90 -4.42 -5.08
C ARG A 93 24.03 -3.65 -6.40
N ASP A 94 23.16 -3.94 -7.35
CA ASP A 94 23.20 -3.39 -8.70
C ASP A 94 22.10 -2.35 -8.89
N ALA A 95 22.36 -1.12 -8.41
CA ALA A 95 21.42 0.02 -8.48
C ALA A 95 20.96 0.44 -9.90
N GLY A 96 21.30 -0.33 -10.96
CA GLY A 96 20.92 -0.08 -12.34
C GLY A 96 20.88 -1.30 -13.27
N ALA A 97 21.05 -2.54 -12.79
CA ALA A 97 20.95 -3.72 -13.65
C ALA A 97 19.50 -4.21 -13.76
N SER A 98 19.05 -4.51 -14.97
CA SER A 98 17.78 -5.21 -15.19
C SER A 98 17.92 -6.62 -14.60
N SER A 99 17.25 -6.89 -13.48
CA SER A 99 17.17 -8.24 -12.96
C SER A 99 16.53 -9.15 -14.00
N GLN A 100 17.09 -10.35 -14.17
CA GLN A 100 16.40 -11.40 -14.91
C GLN A 100 15.03 -11.57 -14.28
N ARG A 101 14.00 -11.43 -15.12
CA ARG A 101 12.60 -11.44 -14.69
C ARG A 101 12.28 -12.84 -14.18
N THR A 102 12.41 -13.05 -12.87
CA THR A 102 11.91 -14.24 -12.17
C THR A 102 10.43 -14.41 -12.55
N ASP A 103 9.96 -15.66 -12.66
CA ASP A 103 8.52 -15.90 -12.85
C ASP A 103 7.73 -15.11 -11.80
N ALA A 104 6.78 -14.30 -12.25
CA ALA A 104 6.05 -13.38 -11.39
C ALA A 104 5.27 -14.13 -10.30
N GLU A 105 4.80 -15.34 -10.62
CA GLU A 105 4.11 -16.20 -9.66
C GLU A 105 5.07 -16.81 -8.64
N GLU A 106 6.23 -17.28 -9.07
CA GLU A 106 7.29 -17.75 -8.17
C GLU A 106 7.74 -16.64 -7.21
N HIS A 107 7.97 -15.43 -7.72
CA HIS A 107 8.34 -14.27 -6.90
C HIS A 107 7.24 -13.93 -5.89
N ARG A 108 5.96 -13.97 -6.31
CA ARG A 108 4.80 -13.77 -5.44
C ARG A 108 4.76 -14.80 -4.31
N ARG A 109 4.93 -16.09 -4.64
CA ARG A 109 4.97 -17.18 -3.66
C ARG A 109 6.12 -17.03 -2.68
N GLY A 110 7.28 -16.58 -3.15
CA GLY A 110 8.46 -16.31 -2.32
C GLY A 110 8.19 -15.23 -1.29
N TRP A 111 7.66 -14.09 -1.74
CA TRP A 111 7.27 -13.02 -0.83
C TRP A 111 6.19 -13.42 0.16
N LEU A 112 5.17 -14.18 -0.26
CA LEU A 112 4.15 -14.67 0.67
C LEU A 112 4.75 -15.52 1.80
N LYS A 113 5.73 -16.39 1.49
CA LYS A 113 6.45 -17.15 2.52
C LYS A 113 7.25 -16.27 3.49
N ILE A 114 7.94 -15.25 2.97
CA ILE A 114 8.73 -14.33 3.80
C ILE A 114 7.80 -13.50 4.69
N LEU A 115 6.67 -13.04 4.15
CA LEU A 115 5.67 -12.26 4.89
C LEU A 115 4.98 -13.09 5.98
N ASP A 116 4.95 -14.42 5.86
CA ASP A 116 4.36 -15.32 6.85
C ASP A 116 5.25 -15.60 8.06
N ARG A 117 6.52 -15.18 8.01
CA ARG A 117 7.49 -15.40 9.10
C ARG A 117 7.21 -14.50 10.31
N GLU A 118 7.43 -15.05 11.51
CA GLU A 118 7.23 -14.36 12.79
C GLU A 118 8.51 -13.74 13.37
N ASP A 119 9.68 -14.02 12.77
CA ASP A 119 10.97 -13.54 13.27
C ASP A 119 11.31 -12.09 12.88
N ALA A 120 12.19 -11.50 13.69
CA ALA A 120 12.61 -10.11 13.56
C ALA A 120 13.42 -9.81 12.28
N ASP A 121 14.09 -10.82 11.72
CA ASP A 121 14.86 -10.67 10.48
C ASP A 121 13.93 -10.49 9.29
N ALA A 122 12.87 -11.29 9.18
CA ALA A 122 11.83 -11.11 8.18
C ALA A 122 11.12 -9.75 8.28
N ALA A 123 10.73 -9.33 9.49
CA ALA A 123 10.12 -8.02 9.71
C ALA A 123 11.08 -6.87 9.33
N SER A 124 12.36 -6.98 9.70
CA SER A 124 13.38 -5.99 9.35
C SER A 124 13.68 -5.96 7.85
N CYS A 125 13.57 -7.10 7.17
CA CYS A 125 13.65 -7.19 5.72
C CYS A 125 12.53 -6.40 5.03
N VAL A 126 11.28 -6.64 5.43
CA VAL A 126 10.12 -5.92 4.88
C VAL A 126 10.24 -4.41 5.11
N ARG A 127 10.60 -3.98 6.33
CA ARG A 127 10.81 -2.55 6.64
C ARG A 127 11.90 -1.91 5.79
N HIS A 128 13.02 -2.61 5.57
CA HIS A 128 14.08 -2.09 4.70
C HIS A 128 13.61 -1.90 3.26
N VAL A 129 12.85 -2.86 2.71
CA VAL A 129 12.27 -2.76 1.36
C VAL A 129 11.30 -1.59 1.26
N LEU A 130 10.43 -1.41 2.25
CA LEU A 130 9.44 -0.34 2.29
C LEU A 130 10.06 1.05 2.48
N GLY A 131 10.98 1.20 3.43
CA GLY A 131 11.56 2.49 3.79
C GLY A 131 12.72 2.91 2.90
N ARG A 132 13.78 2.08 2.87
CA ARG A 132 15.06 2.45 2.23
C ARG A 132 15.02 2.35 0.72
N PHE A 133 14.34 1.34 0.19
CA PHE A 133 14.32 1.08 -1.26
C PHE A 133 13.05 1.58 -1.92
N GLN A 134 11.99 1.83 -1.15
CA GLN A 134 10.67 2.22 -1.65
C GLN A 134 10.11 1.26 -2.72
N ARG A 135 10.53 -0.01 -2.69
CA ARG A 135 10.23 -1.03 -3.70
C ARG A 135 8.94 -1.79 -3.41
N ARG A 136 7.83 -1.07 -3.24
CA ARG A 136 6.50 -1.68 -2.98
C ARG A 136 6.00 -2.58 -4.12
N GLU A 137 6.59 -2.47 -5.31
CA GLU A 137 6.37 -3.33 -6.47
C GLU A 137 6.80 -4.78 -6.28
N LEU A 138 7.70 -5.07 -5.35
CA LEU A 138 8.15 -6.43 -5.07
C LEU A 138 7.09 -7.24 -4.31
N PHE A 139 6.28 -6.57 -3.50
CA PHE A 139 5.29 -7.25 -2.66
C PHE A 139 4.03 -7.65 -3.44
N PRO A 140 3.38 -8.77 -3.05
CA PRO A 140 2.09 -9.19 -3.60
C PRO A 140 0.94 -8.23 -3.26
N PHE A 141 1.18 -7.30 -2.34
CA PHE A 141 0.23 -6.31 -1.86
C PHE A 141 0.69 -4.88 -2.18
N HIS A 142 -0.24 -3.95 -2.17
CA HIS A 142 0.04 -2.52 -2.27
C HIS A 142 -1.05 -1.67 -1.61
N GLY A 143 -0.77 -0.40 -1.34
CA GLY A 143 -1.78 0.59 -0.95
C GLY A 143 -2.54 0.22 0.33
N ALA A 144 -2.12 0.77 1.46
CA ALA A 144 -2.86 0.59 2.71
C ALA A 144 -4.21 1.33 2.67
N ARG A 145 -5.24 0.77 3.29
CA ARG A 145 -6.59 1.34 3.38
C ARG A 145 -7.19 1.09 4.75
N ASP A 146 -7.89 2.10 5.24
CA ASP A 146 -8.76 2.01 6.41
C ASP A 146 -10.18 1.72 5.96
N LEU A 147 -10.82 0.79 6.66
CA LEU A 147 -12.17 0.33 6.41
C LEU A 147 -12.98 0.48 7.69
N ASP A 148 -14.14 1.09 7.57
CA ASP A 148 -15.12 1.12 8.65
C ASP A 148 -15.93 -0.19 8.65
N PRO A 149 -15.78 -1.08 9.65
CA PRO A 149 -16.52 -2.33 9.72
C PRO A 149 -18.03 -2.15 9.93
N ALA A 150 -18.53 -0.93 10.18
CA ALA A 150 -19.97 -0.64 10.20
C ALA A 150 -20.58 -0.54 8.79
N ARG A 151 -19.77 -0.30 7.75
CA ARG A 151 -20.24 -0.29 6.36
C ARG A 151 -20.53 -1.71 5.90
N ARG A 152 -21.65 -1.92 5.20
CA ARG A 152 -22.15 -3.26 4.85
C ARG A 152 -21.12 -4.15 4.13
N PRO A 153 -20.40 -3.69 3.08
CA PRO A 153 -19.40 -4.53 2.41
C PRO A 153 -18.22 -4.88 3.32
N ALA A 154 -17.73 -3.92 4.11
CA ALA A 154 -16.65 -4.13 5.08
C ALA A 154 -17.07 -5.07 6.21
N ALA A 155 -18.29 -4.93 6.72
CA ALA A 155 -18.87 -5.82 7.71
C ALA A 155 -18.93 -7.26 7.18
N GLU A 156 -19.38 -7.44 5.94
CA GLU A 156 -19.44 -8.74 5.28
C GLU A 156 -18.07 -9.39 5.13
N TRP A 157 -17.12 -8.67 4.55
CA TRP A 157 -15.74 -9.14 4.40
C TRP A 157 -15.08 -9.42 5.75
N SER A 158 -15.31 -8.58 6.76
CA SER A 158 -14.68 -8.74 8.08
C SER A 158 -15.06 -10.03 8.81
N ARG A 159 -16.23 -10.62 8.52
CA ARG A 159 -16.68 -11.87 9.15
C ARG A 159 -15.82 -13.07 8.82
N ARG A 160 -15.08 -13.05 7.71
CA ARG A 160 -14.19 -14.16 7.30
C ARG A 160 -12.77 -14.04 7.84
N LEU A 161 -12.43 -12.91 8.47
CA LEU A 161 -11.10 -12.67 8.98
C LEU A 161 -10.81 -13.57 10.19
N HIS A 162 -9.58 -14.04 10.28
CA HIS A 162 -9.11 -14.88 11.38
C HIS A 162 -8.07 -14.13 12.20
N ARG A 163 -8.07 -14.34 13.53
CA ARG A 163 -6.95 -13.93 14.37
C ARG A 163 -5.67 -14.60 13.90
N HIS A 164 -4.58 -13.84 13.92
CA HIS A 164 -3.29 -14.31 13.43
C HIS A 164 -2.16 -13.82 14.36
N PRO A 165 -1.11 -14.62 14.60
CA PRO A 165 0.10 -14.13 15.24
C PRO A 165 0.72 -12.98 14.42
N ARG A 166 1.55 -12.16 15.07
CA ARG A 166 2.30 -11.10 14.39
C ARG A 166 3.33 -11.72 13.46
N THR A 167 3.21 -11.45 12.17
CA THR A 167 4.19 -11.82 11.14
C THR A 167 4.80 -10.58 10.50
N ALA A 168 5.82 -10.77 9.67
CA ALA A 168 6.43 -9.73 8.86
C ALA A 168 5.42 -9.03 7.92
N ALA A 169 4.29 -9.67 7.58
CA ALA A 169 3.21 -9.07 6.81
C ALA A 169 2.62 -7.81 7.47
N VAL A 170 2.61 -7.72 8.80
CA VAL A 170 2.06 -6.57 9.52
C VAL A 170 2.80 -5.27 9.18
N GLU A 171 4.08 -5.36 8.84
CA GLU A 171 4.90 -4.21 8.41
C GLU A 171 4.40 -3.59 7.10
N LEU A 172 3.59 -4.30 6.30
CA LEU A 172 2.96 -3.75 5.09
C LEU A 172 1.80 -2.79 5.41
N VAL A 173 1.21 -2.94 6.60
CA VAL A 173 -0.01 -2.26 7.04
C VAL A 173 0.31 -1.16 8.06
N GLU A 174 1.35 -1.35 8.87
CA GLU A 174 1.69 -0.52 10.04
C GLU A 174 2.73 0.56 9.72
N PRO A 175 2.45 1.81 10.10
CA PRO A 175 3.34 2.47 11.05
C PRO A 175 2.62 3.02 12.31
N THR A 176 1.32 2.78 12.46
CA THR A 176 0.51 3.45 13.48
C THR A 176 0.49 2.73 14.83
N THR A 177 0.75 3.50 15.89
CA THR A 177 0.49 3.12 17.27
C THR A 177 -1.00 2.76 17.48
N GLY A 178 -1.28 1.83 18.41
CA GLY A 178 -2.65 1.50 18.79
C GLY A 178 -3.29 0.33 18.04
N VAL A 179 -2.52 -0.65 17.57
CA VAL A 179 -3.06 -1.94 17.10
C VAL A 179 -3.63 -2.72 18.29
N THR A 180 -4.90 -3.13 18.21
CA THR A 180 -5.57 -3.94 19.23
C THR A 180 -5.67 -5.41 18.86
N GLU A 181 -5.69 -5.73 17.56
CA GLU A 181 -5.86 -7.10 17.06
C GLU A 181 -5.15 -7.25 15.72
N ILE A 182 -4.51 -8.40 15.51
CA ILE A 182 -3.90 -8.79 14.24
C ILE A 182 -4.76 -9.90 13.63
N LEU A 183 -5.13 -9.69 12.39
CA LEU A 183 -6.06 -10.50 11.62
C LEU A 183 -5.44 -10.84 10.26
N ILE A 184 -5.94 -11.89 9.61
CA ILE A 184 -5.60 -12.23 8.23
C ILE A 184 -6.86 -12.53 7.44
N ASP A 185 -6.88 -12.12 6.17
CA ASP A 185 -7.84 -12.62 5.20
C ASP A 185 -7.36 -13.98 4.66
N PRO A 186 -8.03 -15.11 4.98
CA PRO A 186 -7.54 -16.45 4.64
C PRO A 186 -7.46 -16.68 3.12
N GLN A 187 -8.26 -15.98 2.32
CA GLN A 187 -8.30 -16.19 0.87
C GLN A 187 -7.18 -15.46 0.14
N THR A 188 -6.85 -14.25 0.60
CA THR A 188 -5.86 -13.38 -0.05
C THR A 188 -4.52 -13.37 0.65
N ARG A 189 -4.47 -13.88 1.89
CA ARG A 189 -3.35 -13.74 2.83
C ARG A 189 -3.02 -12.29 3.18
N ALA A 190 -3.93 -11.35 2.89
CA ALA A 190 -3.72 -9.95 3.21
C ALA A 190 -3.70 -9.76 4.74
N PRO A 191 -2.66 -9.11 5.29
CA PRO A 191 -2.64 -8.75 6.69
C PRO A 191 -3.69 -7.67 6.98
N VAL A 192 -4.34 -7.77 8.12
CA VAL A 192 -5.34 -6.81 8.60
C VAL A 192 -5.01 -6.50 10.06
N VAL A 193 -5.04 -5.23 10.43
CA VAL A 193 -4.96 -4.83 11.84
C VAL A 193 -6.24 -4.10 12.23
N ARG A 194 -6.74 -4.40 13.43
CA ARG A 194 -7.75 -3.58 14.07
C ARG A 194 -7.06 -2.51 14.89
N THR A 195 -7.43 -1.27 14.66
CA THR A 195 -6.91 -0.11 15.40
C THR A 195 -7.75 0.17 16.65
N GLY A 196 -7.20 0.95 17.58
CA GLY A 196 -7.87 1.31 18.84
C GLY A 196 -9.18 2.07 18.69
N ASN A 197 -9.41 2.71 17.53
CA ASN A 197 -10.69 3.34 17.17
C ASN A 197 -11.68 2.39 16.47
N GLY A 198 -11.37 1.09 16.38
CA GLY A 198 -12.25 0.06 15.83
C GLY A 198 -12.19 -0.13 14.30
N LEU A 199 -11.47 0.72 13.56
CA LEU A 199 -11.28 0.56 12.12
C LEU A 199 -10.44 -0.68 11.79
N LEU A 200 -10.61 -1.18 10.56
CA LEU A 200 -9.78 -2.23 9.99
C LEU A 200 -8.82 -1.60 9.00
N ARG A 201 -7.52 -1.69 9.26
CA ARG A 201 -6.49 -1.30 8.30
C ARG A 201 -5.94 -2.53 7.60
N THR A 202 -5.83 -2.49 6.28
CA THR A 202 -5.31 -3.59 5.46
C THR A 202 -4.59 -3.07 4.23
N VAL A 203 -4.09 -3.97 3.38
CA VAL A 203 -3.45 -3.70 2.10
C VAL A 203 -4.24 -4.35 0.97
N LEU A 204 -4.17 -3.77 -0.22
CA LEU A 204 -4.83 -4.30 -1.41
C LEU A 204 -3.96 -5.37 -2.05
N THR A 205 -4.56 -6.46 -2.47
CA THR A 205 -3.89 -7.49 -3.27
C THR A 205 -3.67 -7.00 -4.68
N ARG A 206 -2.50 -7.25 -5.25
CA ARG A 206 -2.27 -6.96 -6.69
C ARG A 206 -3.09 -7.84 -7.61
N ARG A 207 -3.50 -9.02 -7.13
CA ARG A 207 -4.29 -10.00 -7.87
C ARG A 207 -5.32 -10.59 -6.94
N LEU A 208 -6.57 -10.64 -7.39
CA LEU A 208 -7.60 -11.37 -6.68
C LEU A 208 -7.37 -12.88 -6.85
N PRO A 209 -7.83 -13.71 -5.90
CA PRO A 209 -7.90 -15.15 -6.11
C PRO A 209 -8.66 -15.45 -7.41
N GLY A 210 -8.06 -16.24 -8.29
CA GLY A 210 -8.70 -16.66 -9.53
C GLY A 210 -9.76 -17.73 -9.28
N GLY A 211 -10.51 -18.08 -10.34
CA GLY A 211 -11.44 -19.21 -10.34
C GLY A 211 -12.92 -18.84 -10.44
N SER A 212 -13.29 -17.59 -10.13
CA SER A 212 -14.67 -17.12 -10.18
C SER A 212 -14.78 -15.79 -10.93
N PRO A 213 -15.60 -15.67 -11.99
CA PRO A 213 -15.76 -14.41 -12.72
C PRO A 213 -16.33 -13.28 -11.84
N LEU A 214 -16.13 -12.04 -12.28
CA LEU A 214 -16.80 -10.86 -11.70
C LEU A 214 -18.32 -11.02 -11.82
N ALA A 215 -19.05 -10.86 -10.72
CA ALA A 215 -20.52 -10.78 -10.69
C ALA A 215 -21.01 -9.34 -10.59
N GLU A 216 -20.42 -8.54 -9.71
CA GLU A 216 -20.77 -7.13 -9.54
C GLU A 216 -19.61 -6.35 -8.93
N LEU A 217 -19.63 -5.04 -9.16
CA LEU A 217 -18.73 -4.08 -8.52
C LEU A 217 -19.55 -3.22 -7.56
N VAL A 218 -19.12 -3.10 -6.31
CA VAL A 218 -19.77 -2.25 -5.30
C VAL A 218 -18.95 -0.99 -5.07
N LEU A 219 -19.57 0.16 -5.28
CA LEU A 219 -19.00 1.49 -5.10
C LEU A 219 -19.39 2.04 -3.73
N ASP A 220 -18.53 1.86 -2.73
CA ASP A 220 -18.72 2.41 -1.37
C ASP A 220 -17.52 3.34 -1.04
N GLN A 221 -17.20 3.54 0.23
CA GLN A 221 -15.98 4.22 0.71
C GLN A 221 -14.73 3.71 -0.03
N VAL A 222 -14.71 2.41 -0.34
CA VAL A 222 -13.73 1.78 -1.21
C VAL A 222 -14.48 0.93 -2.24
N LEU A 223 -13.79 0.59 -3.33
CA LEU A 223 -14.30 -0.31 -4.35
C LEU A 223 -14.19 -1.76 -3.89
N TRP A 224 -15.29 -2.49 -4.03
CA TRP A 224 -15.35 -3.93 -3.77
C TRP A 224 -15.72 -4.69 -5.03
N VAL A 225 -15.16 -5.88 -5.14
CA VAL A 225 -15.40 -6.83 -6.22
C VAL A 225 -16.11 -8.03 -5.63
N ARG A 226 -17.30 -8.34 -6.14
CA ARG A 226 -18.01 -9.58 -5.81
C ARG A 226 -17.92 -10.55 -6.98
N THR A 227 -17.62 -11.80 -6.69
CA THR A 227 -17.56 -12.88 -7.69
C THR A 227 -18.88 -13.62 -7.81
N VAL A 228 -19.03 -14.46 -8.84
CA VAL A 228 -20.22 -15.31 -9.05
C VAL A 228 -20.42 -16.30 -7.90
N ASP A 229 -19.34 -16.76 -7.27
CA ASP A 229 -19.39 -17.61 -6.07
C ASP A 229 -19.75 -16.82 -4.79
N ASN A 230 -20.17 -15.57 -4.94
CA ASN A 230 -20.58 -14.67 -3.88
C ASN A 230 -19.44 -14.32 -2.89
N GLU A 231 -18.19 -14.42 -3.33
CA GLU A 231 -17.04 -13.96 -2.55
C GLU A 231 -16.79 -12.48 -2.76
N LEU A 232 -16.56 -11.77 -1.67
CA LEU A 232 -16.34 -10.32 -1.67
C LEU A 232 -14.87 -10.00 -1.42
N TYR A 233 -14.27 -9.18 -2.27
CA TYR A 233 -12.88 -8.76 -2.15
C TYR A 233 -12.76 -7.24 -2.26
N LEU A 234 -11.74 -6.68 -1.62
CA LEU A 234 -11.31 -5.33 -1.96
C LEU A 234 -10.82 -5.32 -3.41
N SER A 235 -11.23 -4.31 -4.18
CA SER A 235 -10.72 -4.13 -5.53
C SER A 235 -9.19 -4.06 -5.52
N PRO A 236 -8.51 -4.73 -6.47
CA PRO A 236 -7.05 -4.71 -6.57
C PRO A 236 -6.50 -3.31 -6.86
N HIS A 237 -7.36 -2.35 -7.21
CA HIS A 237 -7.01 -0.95 -7.32
C HIS A 237 -8.11 -0.06 -6.74
N GLN A 238 -7.69 1.00 -6.05
CA GLN A 238 -8.58 1.96 -5.39
C GLN A 238 -8.27 3.34 -5.91
N PHE A 239 -9.31 4.14 -6.18
CA PHE A 239 -9.17 5.54 -6.54
C PHE A 239 -9.42 6.36 -5.28
N SER A 240 -8.39 7.03 -4.75
CA SER A 240 -8.65 8.02 -3.70
C SER A 240 -8.94 9.36 -4.35
N ARG A 241 -9.99 10.05 -3.86
CA ARG A 241 -10.27 11.46 -4.22
C ARG A 241 -9.11 12.41 -3.92
N SER A 242 -8.19 12.00 -3.04
CA SER A 242 -7.00 12.74 -2.65
C SER A 242 -5.80 12.57 -3.58
N GLU A 243 -5.84 11.63 -4.53
CA GLU A 243 -4.81 11.56 -5.56
C GLU A 243 -4.85 12.89 -6.33
N ARG A 244 -3.74 13.64 -6.33
CA ARG A 244 -3.55 14.93 -7.05
C ARG A 244 -3.57 14.74 -8.58
N THR A 245 -4.53 13.98 -9.08
CA THR A 245 -4.71 13.59 -10.47
C THR A 245 -5.99 14.24 -10.96
N SER A 246 -6.01 14.61 -12.24
CA SER A 246 -7.21 15.20 -12.81
C SER A 246 -8.38 14.20 -12.76
N PRO A 247 -9.63 14.67 -12.61
CA PRO A 247 -10.82 13.81 -12.65
C PRO A 247 -10.85 12.90 -13.88
N GLU A 248 -10.38 13.39 -15.03
CA GLU A 248 -10.29 12.60 -16.25
C GLU A 248 -9.40 11.35 -16.09
N VAL A 249 -8.24 11.49 -15.44
CA VAL A 249 -7.34 10.35 -15.22
C VAL A 249 -7.98 9.34 -14.27
N CYS A 250 -8.69 9.79 -13.24
CA CYS A 250 -9.44 8.91 -12.34
C CYS A 250 -10.53 8.14 -13.09
N HIS A 251 -11.34 8.81 -13.92
CA HIS A 251 -12.38 8.14 -14.71
C HIS A 251 -11.80 7.13 -15.70
N ARG A 252 -10.70 7.46 -16.39
CA ARG A 252 -10.02 6.53 -17.30
C ARG A 252 -9.48 5.31 -16.59
N ARG A 253 -8.82 5.49 -15.43
CA ARG A 253 -8.32 4.34 -14.65
C ARG A 253 -9.48 3.50 -14.10
N PHE A 254 -10.61 4.12 -13.75
CA PHE A 254 -11.79 3.39 -13.31
C PHE A 254 -12.41 2.55 -14.45
N ALA A 255 -12.59 3.14 -15.63
CA ALA A 255 -12.99 2.40 -16.82
C ALA A 255 -12.03 1.25 -17.15
N ARG A 256 -10.72 1.48 -17.01
CA ARG A 256 -9.70 0.44 -17.23
C ARG A 256 -9.76 -0.68 -16.20
N LEU A 257 -9.99 -0.36 -14.92
CA LEU A 257 -10.21 -1.37 -13.88
C LEU A 257 -11.38 -2.27 -14.27
N ILE A 258 -12.52 -1.70 -14.67
CA ILE A 258 -13.70 -2.47 -15.09
C ILE A 258 -13.36 -3.38 -16.25
N GLU A 259 -12.68 -2.87 -17.29
CA GLU A 259 -12.29 -3.64 -18.46
C GLU A 259 -11.39 -4.84 -18.10
N VAL A 260 -10.40 -4.60 -17.22
CA VAL A 260 -9.50 -5.65 -16.72
C VAL A 260 -10.29 -6.70 -15.94
N LEU A 261 -11.13 -6.31 -14.98
CA LEU A 261 -11.93 -7.24 -14.17
C LEU A 261 -12.95 -8.05 -14.99
N LEU A 262 -13.53 -7.45 -16.03
CA LEU A 262 -14.45 -8.15 -16.94
C LEU A 262 -13.75 -9.22 -17.78
N THR A 263 -12.47 -9.01 -18.09
CA THR A 263 -11.65 -9.90 -18.93
C THR A 263 -10.97 -10.98 -18.10
N ASP A 264 -10.30 -10.58 -17.02
CA ASP A 264 -9.55 -11.44 -16.12
C ASP A 264 -9.48 -10.79 -14.73
N ILE A 265 -10.31 -11.31 -13.81
CA ILE A 265 -10.37 -10.84 -12.43
C ILE A 265 -9.06 -11.05 -11.65
N ALA A 266 -8.23 -12.02 -12.05
CA ALA A 266 -6.95 -12.33 -11.44
C ALA A 266 -5.78 -11.57 -12.07
N ALA A 267 -6.06 -10.69 -13.03
CA ALA A 267 -5.05 -9.87 -13.67
C ALA A 267 -4.33 -8.97 -12.66
N ASP A 268 -3.04 -8.74 -12.93
CA ASP A 268 -2.21 -7.88 -12.11
C ASP A 268 -2.70 -6.43 -12.10
N ALA A 269 -2.80 -5.83 -10.92
CA ALA A 269 -3.17 -4.44 -10.71
C ALA A 269 -2.25 -3.46 -11.47
N ALA A 270 -1.01 -3.85 -11.78
CA ALA A 270 -0.13 -3.05 -12.63
C ALA A 270 -0.73 -2.80 -14.02
N ARG A 271 -1.55 -3.70 -14.57
CA ARG A 271 -2.25 -3.52 -15.86
C ARG A 271 -3.28 -2.38 -15.83
N ILE A 272 -3.78 -2.04 -14.64
CA ILE A 272 -4.78 -0.97 -14.44
C ILE A 272 -4.12 0.41 -14.53
N ARG A 273 -2.83 0.51 -14.16
CA ARG A 273 -2.10 1.79 -14.13
C ARG A 273 -1.76 2.36 -15.51
N HIS A 274 -1.79 1.53 -16.55
CA HIS A 274 -1.40 1.94 -17.89
C HIS A 274 -2.56 2.68 -18.57
N SER A 275 -2.26 3.85 -19.14
CA SER A 275 -3.19 4.61 -19.97
C SER A 275 -3.33 3.94 -21.34
N GLY A 276 -4.13 2.89 -21.41
CA GLY A 276 -4.58 2.30 -22.66
C GLY A 276 -5.84 2.98 -23.17
N GLU A 277 -6.19 2.69 -24.43
CA GLU A 277 -7.52 2.94 -24.94
C GLU A 277 -8.53 2.11 -24.14
N VAL A 278 -9.65 2.73 -23.75
CA VAL A 278 -10.75 2.13 -22.99
C VAL A 278 -12.04 2.33 -23.76
N ALA A 279 -12.95 1.37 -23.69
CA ALA A 279 -14.25 1.44 -24.38
C ALA A 279 -14.98 2.76 -24.02
N PRO A 280 -15.47 3.54 -25.01
CA PRO A 280 -16.12 4.82 -24.75
C PRO A 280 -17.29 4.75 -23.77
N GLY A 281 -18.12 3.70 -23.84
CA GLY A 281 -19.22 3.52 -22.90
C GLY A 281 -18.78 3.25 -21.45
N LEU A 282 -17.67 2.53 -21.23
CA LEU A 282 -17.09 2.39 -19.89
C LEU A 282 -16.56 3.72 -19.35
N LEU A 283 -16.00 4.57 -20.22
CA LEU A 283 -15.55 5.90 -19.82
C LEU A 283 -16.75 6.78 -19.41
N ARG A 284 -17.84 6.77 -20.19
CA ARG A 284 -19.08 7.47 -19.82
C ARG A 284 -19.63 6.98 -18.48
N LEU A 285 -19.68 5.67 -18.28
CA LEU A 285 -20.11 5.05 -17.02
C LEU A 285 -19.25 5.51 -15.84
N ALA A 286 -17.93 5.59 -16.03
CA ALA A 286 -16.99 6.00 -15.00
C ALA A 286 -17.10 7.50 -14.63
N MET A 287 -17.66 8.33 -15.50
CA MET A 287 -17.89 9.76 -15.28
C MET A 287 -19.17 10.05 -14.50
N LEU A 288 -20.04 9.05 -14.29
CA LEU A 288 -21.30 9.24 -13.59
C LEU A 288 -21.08 9.44 -12.08
N PRO A 289 -21.84 10.35 -11.44
CA PRO A 289 -21.76 10.59 -10.00
C PRO A 289 -22.53 9.49 -9.25
N TRP A 290 -21.88 8.36 -9.00
CA TRP A 290 -22.49 7.24 -8.28
C TRP A 290 -22.65 7.54 -6.79
N PRO A 291 -23.84 7.31 -6.20
CA PRO A 291 -24.00 7.30 -4.74
C PRO A 291 -23.15 6.21 -4.07
N GLU A 292 -22.75 6.42 -2.82
CA GLU A 292 -22.14 5.36 -2.00
C GLU A 292 -23.12 4.18 -1.84
N GLY A 293 -22.57 2.96 -1.88
CA GLY A 293 -23.33 1.72 -1.86
C GLY A 293 -23.90 1.29 -3.22
N THR A 294 -23.62 2.02 -4.30
CA THR A 294 -24.06 1.64 -5.65
C THR A 294 -23.50 0.27 -6.03
N VAL A 295 -24.34 -0.60 -6.58
CA VAL A 295 -23.96 -1.91 -7.10
C VAL A 295 -24.09 -1.90 -8.62
N LEU A 296 -22.98 -2.17 -9.31
CA LEU A 296 -22.92 -2.28 -10.76
C LEU A 296 -22.83 -3.76 -11.14
N PRO A 297 -23.91 -4.39 -11.61
CA PRO A 297 -23.89 -5.80 -12.00
C PRO A 297 -23.04 -5.99 -13.27
N ARG A 298 -22.45 -7.17 -13.43
CA ARG A 298 -21.61 -7.52 -14.59
C ARG A 298 -22.30 -7.21 -15.91
N SER A 299 -23.58 -7.51 -16.04
CA SER A 299 -24.36 -7.25 -17.26
C SER A 299 -24.42 -5.77 -17.64
N ALA A 300 -24.53 -4.86 -16.68
CA ALA A 300 -24.50 -3.42 -16.92
C ALA A 300 -23.10 -2.95 -17.35
N LEU A 301 -22.05 -3.52 -16.74
CA LEU A 301 -20.66 -3.24 -17.12
C LEU A 301 -20.35 -3.75 -18.54
N GLU A 302 -20.85 -4.93 -18.91
CA GLU A 302 -20.71 -5.50 -20.24
C GLU A 302 -21.50 -4.72 -21.30
N ALA A 303 -22.70 -4.27 -20.98
CA ALA A 303 -23.48 -3.39 -21.85
C ALA A 303 -22.71 -2.08 -22.12
N ALA A 304 -22.22 -1.41 -21.07
CA ALA A 304 -21.41 -0.20 -21.20
C ALA A 304 -20.10 -0.45 -21.99
N ARG A 305 -19.50 -1.64 -21.91
CA ARG A 305 -18.35 -2.03 -22.73
C ARG A 305 -18.70 -2.21 -24.21
N ALA A 306 -19.89 -2.73 -24.51
CA ALA A 306 -20.37 -2.95 -25.87
C ALA A 306 -20.86 -1.67 -26.57
N GLU A 307 -21.15 -0.61 -25.81
CA GLU A 307 -21.48 0.70 -26.35
C GLU A 307 -20.22 1.41 -26.89
N GLY A 308 -19.88 1.12 -28.15
CA GLY A 308 -18.85 1.78 -28.95
C GLY A 308 -19.43 2.41 -30.20
#